data_AF-A0A817KYB5-F1
#
_entry.id   AF-A0A817KYB5-F1
#
_cell.length_a   1.000
_cell.length_b   1.000
_cell.length_c   1.000
_cell.angle_alpha   90.00
_cell.angle_beta   90.00
_cell.angle_gamma   90.00
#
_symmetry.space_group_name_H-M   'P 1'
#
loop_
_entity.id
_entity.type
_entity.pdbx_description
1 polymer ?
#
loop_
_entity_poly.entity_id
_entity_poly.type
_entity_poly.pdbx_seq_one_letter_code
_entity_poly.pdbx_strand_id
1 'polypeptide(L)'
;MDDFSKPGSPNFYGYAPSPANFIKPFKRPMTSISPILVTDSNGKVIFTAGGSGGSRIISSVAQVAIYNLWLGKSIRDAVDMPRLHQQLIPMELELEKRFPVNVVHGLLAKGHTISGFRGGCVVQAIERRHSNELWAVSDARKGGAPDGLGYKNITKIFQNWFRRTFKRSKEQKLLEQAIEKGRLLTPK
;
A
#
# COMPACT_ATOMS: atom_id res chain seq x y z
N MET A 1 10.92 -12.61 -17.71
CA MET A 1 10.37 -12.59 -19.08
C MET A 1 8.95 -13.14 -19.19
N ASP A 2 8.41 -13.83 -18.18
CA ASP A 2 7.10 -14.48 -18.29
C ASP A 2 5.90 -13.50 -18.37
N ASP A 3 6.10 -12.25 -17.96
CA ASP A 3 5.08 -11.20 -18.13
C ASP A 3 4.84 -10.81 -19.60
N PHE A 4 5.70 -11.22 -20.54
CA PHE A 4 5.37 -11.13 -21.96
C PHE A 4 4.43 -12.26 -22.37
N SER A 5 3.50 -11.95 -23.26
CA SER A 5 2.65 -12.94 -23.92
C SER A 5 3.46 -13.83 -24.86
N LYS A 6 3.06 -15.10 -24.95
CA LYS A 6 3.53 -16.07 -25.96
C LYS A 6 2.33 -16.50 -26.79
N PRO A 7 2.45 -16.66 -28.12
CA PRO A 7 1.34 -17.17 -28.93
C PRO A 7 0.83 -18.52 -28.39
N GLY A 8 -0.49 -18.67 -28.29
CA GLY A 8 -1.15 -19.94 -27.98
C GLY A 8 -1.08 -20.42 -26.53
N SER A 9 -0.39 -19.72 -25.60
CA SER A 9 -0.34 -20.13 -24.18
C SER A 9 -0.51 -18.96 -23.22
N PRO A 10 -1.36 -19.09 -22.18
CA PRO A 10 -1.47 -18.08 -21.14
C PRO A 10 -0.17 -18.01 -20.32
N ASN A 11 0.08 -16.86 -19.68
CA ASN A 11 1.21 -16.73 -18.76
C ASN A 11 0.93 -17.37 -17.40
N PHE A 12 1.91 -17.33 -16.49
CA PHE A 12 1.79 -17.91 -15.15
C PHE A 12 0.55 -17.42 -14.36
N TYR A 13 0.10 -16.18 -14.59
CA TYR A 13 -1.06 -15.59 -13.91
C TYR A 13 -2.39 -15.83 -14.62
N GLY A 14 -2.39 -16.58 -15.73
CA GLY A 14 -3.60 -16.91 -16.48
C GLY A 14 -4.06 -15.83 -17.46
N TYR A 15 -3.24 -14.80 -17.74
CA TYR A 15 -3.55 -13.84 -18.79
C TYR A 15 -3.49 -14.50 -20.16
N ALA A 16 -4.53 -14.29 -20.97
CA ALA A 16 -4.58 -14.78 -22.34
C ALA A 16 -3.49 -14.14 -23.23
N PRO A 17 -3.00 -14.86 -24.26
CA PRO A 17 -2.06 -14.31 -25.23
C PRO A 17 -2.56 -13.01 -25.84
N SER A 18 -1.73 -11.97 -25.78
CA SER A 18 -1.98 -10.69 -26.43
C SER A 18 -0.82 -10.32 -27.36
N PRO A 19 -1.05 -10.15 -28.68
CA PRO A 19 -0.02 -9.72 -29.62
C PRO A 19 0.64 -8.39 -29.24
N ALA A 20 -0.12 -7.48 -28.63
CA ALA A 20 0.37 -6.21 -28.12
C ALA A 20 1.46 -6.39 -27.05
N ASN A 21 1.51 -7.54 -26.39
CA ASN A 21 2.48 -7.88 -25.34
C ASN A 21 3.40 -9.05 -25.76
N PHE A 22 3.59 -9.34 -27.05
CA PHE A 22 4.63 -10.27 -27.48
C PHE A 22 6.04 -9.70 -27.29
N ILE A 23 6.99 -10.61 -27.07
CA ILE A 23 8.43 -10.32 -26.88
C ILE A 23 8.98 -9.63 -28.13
N LYS A 24 9.70 -8.53 -27.93
CA LYS A 24 10.51 -7.86 -28.94
C LYS A 24 11.78 -7.28 -28.27
N PRO A 25 12.90 -7.13 -28.99
CA PRO A 25 14.09 -6.48 -28.45
C PRO A 25 13.75 -5.10 -27.87
N PHE A 26 14.34 -4.77 -26.71
CA PHE A 26 14.17 -3.51 -25.97
C PHE A 26 12.75 -3.16 -25.51
N LYS A 27 11.76 -4.03 -25.76
CA LYS A 27 10.39 -3.85 -25.29
C LYS A 27 10.31 -4.11 -23.78
N ARG A 28 9.39 -3.44 -23.10
CA ARG A 28 9.01 -3.72 -21.71
C ARG A 28 7.76 -4.61 -21.69
N PRO A 29 7.71 -5.65 -20.84
CA PRO A 29 6.50 -6.45 -20.69
C PRO A 29 5.40 -5.64 -20.00
N MET A 30 4.15 -5.99 -20.29
CA MET A 30 3.00 -5.50 -19.52
C MET A 30 3.14 -5.92 -18.05
N THR A 31 2.73 -5.06 -17.13
CA THR A 31 2.74 -5.35 -15.70
C THR A 31 1.39 -5.02 -15.05
N SER A 32 1.03 -5.77 -14.02
CA SER A 32 -0.12 -5.48 -13.15
C SER A 32 0.23 -4.53 -12.00
N ILE A 33 1.49 -4.11 -11.87
CA ILE A 33 1.96 -3.19 -10.83
C ILE A 33 1.16 -1.87 -10.93
N SER A 34 0.47 -1.52 -9.84
CA SER A 34 -0.43 -0.37 -9.77
C SER A 34 -0.18 0.46 -8.49
N PRO A 35 0.96 1.15 -8.36
CA PRO A 35 1.16 2.09 -7.27
C PRO A 35 0.24 3.30 -7.49
N ILE A 36 -0.48 3.70 -6.45
CA ILE A 36 -1.37 4.85 -6.49
C ILE A 36 -1.01 5.86 -5.41
N LEU A 37 -1.17 7.13 -5.77
CA LEU A 37 -1.04 8.27 -4.88
C LEU A 37 -2.20 9.20 -5.18
N VAL A 38 -2.96 9.52 -4.13
CA VAL A 38 -4.19 10.31 -4.22
C VAL A 38 -3.97 11.62 -3.47
N THR A 39 -4.31 12.72 -4.12
CA THR A 39 -4.25 14.06 -3.54
C THR A 39 -5.65 14.64 -3.35
N ASP A 40 -5.80 15.54 -2.38
CA ASP A 40 -6.95 16.42 -2.32
C ASP A 40 -6.87 17.51 -3.42
N SER A 41 -7.89 18.39 -3.46
CA SER A 41 -7.97 19.50 -4.41
C SER A 41 -6.83 20.52 -4.28
N ASN A 42 -6.10 20.52 -3.16
CA ASN A 42 -4.99 21.42 -2.89
C ASN A 42 -3.63 20.77 -3.19
N GLY A 43 -3.61 19.57 -3.80
CA GLY A 43 -2.40 18.83 -4.12
C GLY A 43 -1.75 18.12 -2.93
N LYS A 44 -2.43 18.05 -1.79
CA LYS A 44 -1.91 17.38 -0.60
C LYS A 44 -2.20 15.89 -0.67
N VAL A 45 -1.18 15.06 -0.47
CA VAL A 45 -1.32 13.60 -0.46
C VAL A 45 -2.20 13.16 0.71
N ILE A 46 -3.31 12.50 0.40
CA ILE A 46 -4.26 11.96 1.38
C ILE A 46 -4.19 10.44 1.51
N PHE A 47 -3.74 9.75 0.47
CA PHE A 47 -3.68 8.30 0.46
C PHE A 47 -2.63 7.80 -0.54
N THR A 48 -1.95 6.73 -0.21
CA THR A 48 -1.13 5.98 -1.16
C THR A 48 -1.22 4.49 -0.87
N ALA A 49 -1.20 3.68 -1.92
CA ALA A 49 -1.17 2.24 -1.80
C ALA A 49 -0.40 1.61 -2.95
N GLY A 50 0.15 0.42 -2.71
CA GLY A 50 0.77 -0.42 -3.72
C GLY A 50 0.67 -1.88 -3.31
N GLY A 51 0.74 -2.78 -4.29
CA GLY A 51 0.54 -4.19 -4.05
C GLY A 51 1.52 -5.11 -4.75
N SER A 52 1.64 -6.33 -4.22
CA SER A 52 2.36 -7.44 -4.82
C SER A 52 1.46 -8.68 -4.84
N GLY A 53 1.36 -9.39 -5.97
CA GLY A 53 0.44 -10.52 -6.12
C GLY A 53 0.01 -10.83 -7.55
N GLY A 54 0.87 -10.54 -8.55
CA GLY A 54 0.57 -10.84 -9.95
C GLY A 54 -0.67 -10.12 -10.48
N SER A 55 -1.54 -10.84 -11.17
CA SER A 55 -2.77 -10.30 -11.74
C SER A 55 -3.74 -9.72 -10.69
N ARG A 56 -3.63 -10.14 -9.42
CA ARG A 56 -4.48 -9.63 -8.33
C ARG A 56 -4.09 -8.23 -7.84
N ILE A 57 -2.95 -7.67 -8.27
CA ILE A 57 -2.48 -6.35 -7.79
C ILE A 57 -3.51 -5.27 -8.09
N ILE A 58 -4.02 -5.20 -9.33
CA ILE A 58 -4.93 -4.15 -9.78
C ILE A 58 -6.21 -4.14 -8.91
N SER A 59 -6.90 -5.28 -8.82
CA SER A 59 -8.15 -5.39 -8.07
C SER A 59 -7.95 -5.20 -6.57
N SER A 60 -6.81 -5.62 -6.02
CA SER A 60 -6.54 -5.50 -4.57
C SER A 60 -6.23 -4.07 -4.17
N VAL A 61 -5.40 -3.35 -4.94
CA VAL A 61 -5.14 -1.93 -4.71
C VAL A 61 -6.42 -1.11 -4.88
N ALA A 62 -7.21 -1.40 -5.92
CA ALA A 62 -8.49 -0.74 -6.13
C ALA A 62 -9.45 -0.95 -4.95
N GLN A 63 -9.59 -2.19 -4.45
CA GLN A 63 -10.45 -2.46 -3.28
C GLN A 63 -9.99 -1.75 -2.02
N VAL A 64 -8.69 -1.74 -1.70
CA VAL A 64 -8.19 -1.01 -0.52
C VAL A 64 -8.47 0.49 -0.63
N ALA A 65 -8.31 1.07 -1.82
CA ALA A 65 -8.67 2.47 -2.08
C ALA A 65 -10.18 2.70 -1.94
N ILE A 66 -11.03 1.84 -2.49
CA ILE A 66 -12.50 1.93 -2.36
C ILE A 66 -12.94 1.84 -0.90
N TYR A 67 -12.39 0.87 -0.14
CA TYR A 67 -12.73 0.67 1.26
C TYR A 67 -12.38 1.91 2.10
N ASN A 68 -11.20 2.49 1.90
CA ASN A 68 -10.77 3.65 2.66
C ASN A 68 -11.44 4.95 2.19
N LEU A 69 -11.33 5.29 0.90
CA LEU A 69 -11.73 6.59 0.37
C LEU A 69 -13.26 6.71 0.19
N TRP A 70 -13.92 5.65 -0.26
CA TRP A 70 -15.35 5.69 -0.56
C TRP A 70 -16.22 5.16 0.56
N LEU A 71 -15.81 4.07 1.20
CA LEU A 71 -16.58 3.42 2.26
C LEU A 71 -16.14 3.85 3.68
N GLY A 72 -15.21 4.81 3.77
CA GLY A 72 -14.81 5.45 5.02
C GLY A 72 -14.18 4.51 6.05
N LYS A 73 -13.66 3.35 5.63
CA LYS A 73 -12.99 2.42 6.53
C LYS A 73 -11.64 2.96 6.94
N SER A 74 -11.22 2.68 8.17
CA SER A 74 -9.85 2.98 8.58
C SER A 74 -8.86 2.27 7.66
N ILE A 75 -7.67 2.84 7.45
CA ILE A 75 -6.67 2.20 6.58
C ILE A 75 -6.31 0.77 7.03
N ARG A 76 -6.36 0.48 8.34
CA ARG A 76 -6.14 -0.87 8.88
C ARG A 76 -7.25 -1.82 8.43
N ASP A 77 -8.50 -1.42 8.63
CA ASP A 77 -9.65 -2.23 8.20
C ASP A 77 -9.66 -2.41 6.69
N ALA A 78 -9.36 -1.37 5.92
CA ALA A 78 -9.33 -1.41 4.46
C ALA A 78 -8.32 -2.44 3.92
N VAL A 79 -7.13 -2.54 4.52
CA VAL A 79 -6.11 -3.53 4.14
C VAL A 79 -6.48 -4.94 4.61
N ASP A 80 -7.11 -5.07 5.78
CA ASP A 80 -7.47 -6.36 6.38
C ASP A 80 -8.76 -6.97 5.80
N MET A 81 -9.63 -6.16 5.20
CA MET A 81 -10.87 -6.63 4.57
C MET A 81 -10.59 -7.77 3.57
N PRO A 82 -11.47 -8.78 3.50
CA PRO A 82 -11.34 -9.85 2.53
C PRO A 82 -11.57 -9.29 1.12
N ARG A 83 -10.77 -9.76 0.16
CA ARG A 83 -10.78 -9.26 -1.22
C ARG A 83 -11.35 -10.28 -2.20
N LEU A 84 -11.90 -9.76 -3.29
CA LEU A 84 -12.32 -10.51 -4.45
C LEU A 84 -11.41 -10.24 -5.66
N HIS A 85 -11.34 -11.17 -6.60
CA HIS A 85 -10.62 -10.97 -7.85
C HIS A 85 -11.34 -11.64 -9.02
N GLN A 86 -11.48 -10.89 -10.11
CA GLN A 86 -11.95 -11.36 -11.41
C GLN A 86 -11.12 -10.66 -12.47
N GLN A 87 -10.56 -11.43 -13.40
CA GLN A 87 -9.70 -10.95 -14.49
C GLN A 87 -10.25 -11.29 -15.88
N LEU A 88 -11.56 -11.55 -15.97
CA LEU A 88 -12.33 -11.98 -17.14
C LEU A 88 -11.99 -13.41 -17.59
N ILE A 89 -10.70 -13.73 -17.76
CA ILE A 89 -10.25 -15.05 -18.19
C ILE A 89 -9.26 -15.59 -17.14
N PRO A 90 -9.54 -16.74 -16.50
CA PRO A 90 -10.76 -17.56 -16.60
C PRO A 90 -12.01 -16.85 -16.03
N MET A 91 -13.21 -17.26 -16.49
CA MET A 91 -14.51 -16.72 -16.06
C MET A 91 -14.93 -17.19 -14.66
N GLU A 92 -14.06 -16.99 -13.67
CA GLU A 92 -14.27 -17.41 -12.28
C GLU A 92 -13.94 -16.27 -11.31
N LEU A 93 -14.72 -16.14 -10.26
CA LEU A 93 -14.53 -15.15 -9.21
C LEU A 93 -13.76 -15.79 -8.05
N GLU A 94 -12.59 -15.27 -7.76
CA GLU A 94 -11.79 -15.68 -6.61
C GLU A 94 -12.16 -14.82 -5.40
N LEU A 95 -12.40 -15.46 -4.26
CA LEU A 95 -12.71 -14.80 -3.00
C LEU A 95 -11.72 -15.22 -1.92
N GLU A 96 -11.21 -14.27 -1.14
CA GLU A 96 -10.46 -14.58 0.08
C GLU A 96 -11.34 -15.26 1.13
N LYS A 97 -10.68 -15.96 2.07
CA LYS A 97 -11.35 -16.53 3.25
C LYS A 97 -12.08 -15.43 4.02
N ARG A 98 -13.19 -15.78 4.68
CA ARG A 98 -14.01 -14.87 5.51
C ARG A 98 -14.75 -13.78 4.72
N PHE A 99 -14.92 -13.95 3.41
CA PHE A 99 -15.79 -13.07 2.62
C PHE A 99 -17.24 -13.14 3.14
N PRO A 100 -17.99 -12.03 3.25
CA PRO A 100 -19.34 -12.04 3.81
C PRO A 100 -20.31 -12.97 3.07
N VAL A 101 -20.97 -13.87 3.80
CA VAL A 101 -21.84 -14.93 3.23
C VAL A 101 -23.01 -14.35 2.43
N ASN A 102 -23.62 -13.26 2.91
CA ASN A 102 -24.69 -12.58 2.19
C ASN A 102 -24.24 -12.05 0.82
N VAL A 103 -23.01 -11.55 0.71
CA VAL A 103 -22.45 -11.08 -0.56
C VAL A 103 -22.15 -12.27 -1.47
N VAL A 104 -21.59 -13.36 -0.93
CA VAL A 104 -21.38 -14.62 -1.67
C VAL A 104 -22.68 -15.12 -2.29
N HIS A 105 -23.76 -15.22 -1.51
CA HIS A 105 -25.07 -15.65 -2.02
C HIS A 105 -25.61 -14.71 -3.10
N GLY A 106 -25.46 -13.40 -2.92
CA GLY A 106 -25.87 -12.41 -3.93
C GLY A 106 -25.10 -12.54 -5.24
N LEU A 107 -23.81 -12.89 -5.18
CA LEU A 107 -22.98 -13.13 -6.37
C LEU A 107 -23.38 -14.43 -7.08
N LEU A 108 -23.60 -15.51 -6.33
CA LEU A 108 -24.08 -16.79 -6.88
C LEU A 108 -25.44 -16.63 -7.56
N ALA A 109 -26.37 -15.91 -6.93
CA ALA A 109 -27.69 -15.61 -7.49
C ALA A 109 -27.64 -14.77 -8.78
N LYS A 110 -26.55 -14.02 -8.99
CA LYS A 110 -26.29 -13.27 -10.22
C LYS A 110 -25.53 -14.08 -11.28
N GLY A 111 -25.28 -15.37 -11.04
CA GLY A 111 -24.63 -16.28 -11.99
C GLY A 111 -23.10 -16.27 -11.95
N HIS A 112 -22.48 -15.66 -10.94
CA HIS A 112 -21.03 -15.75 -10.78
C HIS A 112 -20.61 -17.16 -10.37
N THR A 113 -19.62 -17.72 -11.07
CA THR A 113 -18.95 -18.95 -10.64
C THR A 113 -17.82 -18.58 -9.68
N ILE A 114 -17.87 -19.09 -8.44
CA ILE A 114 -16.85 -18.83 -7.42
C ILE A 114 -15.85 -19.97 -7.42
N SER A 115 -14.57 -19.65 -7.49
CA SER A 115 -13.48 -20.63 -7.41
C SER A 115 -12.73 -20.54 -6.09
N GLY A 116 -11.94 -21.59 -5.80
CA GLY A 116 -11.06 -21.60 -4.64
C GLY A 116 -9.97 -20.53 -4.74
N PHE A 117 -9.60 -19.95 -3.59
CA PHE A 117 -8.55 -18.94 -3.51
C PHE A 117 -7.17 -19.51 -3.87
N ARG A 118 -6.61 -19.08 -5.01
CA ARG A 118 -5.33 -19.61 -5.54
C ARG A 118 -4.09 -18.77 -5.22
N GLY A 119 -4.26 -17.61 -4.60
CA GLY A 119 -3.15 -16.74 -4.24
C GLY A 119 -3.62 -15.36 -3.79
N GLY A 120 -2.91 -14.80 -2.82
CA GLY A 120 -3.23 -13.48 -2.27
C GLY A 120 -2.43 -12.36 -2.91
N CYS A 121 -2.99 -11.17 -2.83
CA CYS A 121 -2.21 -9.94 -2.95
C CYS A 121 -1.77 -9.46 -1.57
N VAL A 122 -0.75 -8.62 -1.52
CA VAL A 122 -0.23 -8.00 -0.31
C VAL A 122 -0.22 -6.52 -0.61
N VAL A 123 -0.98 -5.72 0.15
CA VAL A 123 -1.09 -4.27 -0.07
C VAL A 123 -0.45 -3.49 1.07
N GLN A 124 0.50 -2.62 0.74
CA GLN A 124 1.05 -1.64 1.68
C GLN A 124 0.33 -0.32 1.42
N ALA A 125 -0.13 0.34 2.48
CA ALA A 125 -0.88 1.58 2.31
C ALA A 125 -0.63 2.58 3.44
N ILE A 126 -0.76 3.86 3.10
CA ILE A 126 -0.65 4.98 4.03
C ILE A 126 -1.82 5.92 3.78
N GLU A 127 -2.52 6.28 4.86
CA GLU A 127 -3.59 7.27 4.88
C GLU A 127 -3.12 8.50 5.67
N ARG A 128 -3.48 9.69 5.20
CA ARG A 128 -3.39 10.92 5.98
C ARG A 128 -4.78 11.28 6.51
N ARG A 129 -4.92 11.36 7.82
CA ARG A 129 -6.16 11.82 8.46
C ARG A 129 -6.26 13.33 8.51
N HIS A 130 -7.47 13.83 8.81
CA HIS A 130 -7.78 15.26 9.00
C HIS A 130 -6.85 15.95 10.01
N SER A 131 -6.38 15.23 11.03
CA SER A 131 -5.40 15.71 12.03
C SER A 131 -3.97 15.88 11.50
N ASN A 132 -3.73 15.65 10.20
CA ASN A 132 -2.41 15.51 9.56
C ASN A 132 -1.59 14.29 9.99
N GLU A 133 -2.15 13.43 10.83
CA GLU A 133 -1.51 12.18 11.22
C GLU A 133 -1.45 11.20 10.05
N LEU A 134 -0.31 10.52 9.91
CA LEU A 134 -0.09 9.48 8.93
C LEU A 134 -0.30 8.12 9.59
N TRP A 135 -1.21 7.34 9.02
CA TRP A 135 -1.48 5.97 9.43
C TRP A 135 -0.97 5.04 8.34
N ALA A 136 0.12 4.33 8.64
CA ALA A 136 0.71 3.35 7.74
C ALA A 136 0.28 1.95 8.16
N VAL A 137 0.01 1.09 7.17
CA VAL A 137 -0.39 -0.30 7.39
C VAL A 137 0.34 -1.21 6.42
N SER A 138 0.92 -2.25 6.99
CA SER A 138 1.42 -3.41 6.25
C SER A 138 0.41 -4.55 6.29
N ASP A 139 0.12 -5.11 5.13
CA ASP A 139 -0.76 -6.29 5.00
C ASP A 139 -0.21 -7.47 5.81
N ALA A 140 -1.01 -7.93 6.78
CA ALA A 140 -0.65 -9.04 7.65
C ALA A 140 -0.43 -10.35 6.88
N ARG A 141 -0.98 -10.48 5.66
CA ARG A 141 -0.83 -11.67 4.81
C ARG A 141 0.62 -11.99 4.44
N LYS A 142 1.54 -11.03 4.57
CA LYS A 142 3.00 -11.23 4.38
C LYS A 142 3.83 -10.92 5.63
N GLY A 143 3.20 -10.64 6.77
CA GLY A 143 3.88 -10.40 8.05
C GLY A 143 4.74 -9.12 8.09
N GLY A 144 4.47 -8.14 7.23
CA GLY A 144 5.18 -6.85 7.26
C GLY A 144 4.73 -5.97 8.43
N ALA A 145 5.54 -4.98 8.77
CA ALA A 145 5.19 -3.94 9.74
C ALA A 145 5.62 -2.56 9.19
N PRO A 146 4.77 -1.53 9.32
CA PRO A 146 5.17 -0.16 9.07
C PRO A 146 5.95 0.40 10.26
N ASP A 147 6.80 1.39 10.01
CA ASP A 147 7.48 2.16 11.06
C ASP A 147 7.50 3.64 10.68
N GLY A 148 7.68 4.52 11.66
CA GLY A 148 7.65 5.96 11.46
C GLY A 148 8.09 6.77 12.67
N LEU A 149 8.71 7.91 12.41
CA LEU A 149 9.06 8.88 13.44
C LEU A 149 7.82 9.70 13.80
N GLY A 150 7.13 9.31 14.88
CA GLY A 150 6.12 10.19 15.48
C GLY A 150 6.73 11.55 15.82
N TYR A 151 5.99 12.65 15.61
CA TYR A 151 6.47 14.03 15.83
C TYR A 151 7.05 14.25 17.24
N LYS A 152 6.58 13.50 18.25
CA LYS A 152 7.10 13.54 19.64
C LYS A 152 8.46 12.85 19.83
N ASN A 153 8.86 11.95 18.92
CA ASN A 153 10.09 11.17 19.03
C ASN A 153 11.26 11.78 18.25
N ILE A 154 11.01 12.71 17.31
CA ILE A 154 12.08 13.41 16.59
C ILE A 154 12.98 14.15 17.56
N THR A 155 12.43 14.91 18.52
CA THR A 155 13.25 15.63 19.51
C THR A 155 14.07 14.68 20.36
N LYS A 156 13.49 13.54 20.78
CA LYS A 156 14.16 12.58 21.67
C LYS A 156 15.23 11.76 20.95
N ILE A 157 14.99 11.39 19.70
CA ILE A 157 15.95 10.68 18.85
C ILE A 157 17.07 11.62 18.43
N PHE A 158 16.76 12.86 18.03
CA PHE A 158 17.78 13.85 17.72
C PHE A 158 18.61 14.19 18.96
N GLN A 159 17.99 14.38 20.13
CA GLN A 159 18.70 14.59 21.40
C GLN A 159 19.59 13.40 21.77
N ASN A 160 19.10 12.17 21.65
CA ASN A 160 19.86 10.97 22.00
C ASN A 160 20.99 10.68 20.98
N TRP A 161 20.75 10.91 19.70
CA TRP A 161 21.77 10.80 18.66
C TRP A 161 22.83 11.90 18.84
N PHE A 162 22.43 13.15 19.04
CA PHE A 162 23.34 14.28 19.27
C PHE A 162 24.20 14.09 20.53
N ARG A 163 23.60 13.60 21.63
CA ARG A 163 24.32 13.24 22.87
C ARG A 163 25.32 12.10 22.71
N ARG A 164 25.08 11.18 21.78
CA ARG A 164 25.97 10.03 21.49
C ARG A 164 27.13 10.42 20.59
N THR A 165 26.91 11.34 19.64
CA THR A 165 27.87 11.65 18.58
C THR A 165 28.90 12.71 19.00
N PHE A 166 28.57 13.63 19.91
CA PHE A 166 29.45 14.72 20.29
C PHE A 166 29.84 14.68 21.78
N LYS A 167 31.15 14.55 22.07
CA LYS A 167 31.70 14.61 23.45
C LYS A 167 31.45 15.99 24.07
N ARG A 168 30.98 15.98 25.33
CA ARG A 168 30.69 17.12 26.22
C ARG A 168 31.69 18.29 26.09
N SER A 169 31.40 19.24 25.21
CA SER A 169 32.15 20.51 25.12
C SER A 169 31.44 21.61 25.92
N LYS A 170 32.17 22.67 26.27
CA LYS A 170 31.64 23.82 27.02
C LYS A 170 30.51 24.54 26.25
N GLU A 171 30.54 24.49 24.93
CA GLU A 171 29.51 25.05 24.03
C GLU A 171 28.20 24.26 24.06
N GLN A 172 28.24 22.94 24.28
CA GLN A 172 27.02 22.12 24.44
C GLN A 172 26.21 22.51 25.68
N LYS A 173 26.87 22.86 26.80
CA LYS A 173 26.16 23.31 28.01
C LYS A 173 25.45 24.64 27.80
N LEU A 174 26.05 25.53 27.00
CA LEU A 174 25.45 26.83 26.66
C LEU A 174 24.26 26.66 25.71
N LEU A 175 24.34 25.73 24.75
CA LEU A 175 23.25 25.44 23.81
C LEU A 175 22.07 24.76 24.50
N GLU A 176 22.31 23.81 25.40
CA GLU A 176 21.27 23.14 26.20
C GLU A 176 20.56 24.16 27.12
N GLN A 177 21.30 25.09 27.75
CA GLN A 177 20.70 26.18 28.52
C GLN A 177 19.89 27.16 27.68
N ALA A 178 20.25 27.39 26.41
CA ALA A 178 19.49 28.24 25.50
C ALA A 178 18.18 27.57 25.05
N ILE A 179 18.21 26.25 24.82
CA ILE A 179 17.05 25.43 24.45
C ILE A 179 16.07 25.27 25.64
N GLU A 180 16.57 25.00 26.85
CA GLU A 180 15.73 24.95 28.07
C GLU A 180 15.06 26.30 28.39
N LYS A 181 15.72 27.41 28.06
CA LYS A 181 15.18 28.77 28.24
C LYS A 181 14.28 29.23 27.08
N GLY A 182 13.98 28.37 26.11
CA GLY A 182 13.09 28.69 24.99
C GLY A 182 13.60 29.77 24.03
N ARG A 183 14.90 30.09 24.05
CA ARG A 183 15.53 31.05 23.14
C ARG A 183 16.27 30.32 22.03
N LEU A 184 15.53 29.72 21.10
CA LEU A 184 16.11 29.40 19.80
C LEU A 184 16.04 30.66 18.94
N LEU A 185 17.24 31.19 18.66
CA LEU A 185 17.51 32.31 17.78
C LEU A 185 16.84 32.06 16.42
N THR A 186 15.94 32.96 16.01
CA THR A 186 15.52 33.09 14.62
C THR A 186 16.76 33.46 13.78
N PRO A 187 17.07 32.74 12.70
CA PRO A 187 18.08 33.19 11.75
C PRO A 187 17.58 34.48 11.07
N LYS A 188 18.46 35.48 10.94
CA LYS A 188 18.32 36.51 9.91
C LYS A 188 18.68 35.93 8.56
#